data_AF-A0A833JDX7-F1
#
_entry.id   AF-A0A833JDX7-F1
#
_cell.length_a   1.000
_cell.length_b   1.000
_cell.length_c   1.000
_cell.angle_alpha   90.00
_cell.angle_beta   90.00
_cell.angle_gamma   90.00
#
_symmetry.space_group_name_H-M   'P 1'
#
loop_
_entity.id
_entity.type
_entity.pdbx_description
1 polymer ?
#
loop_
_entity_poly.entity_id
_entity_poly.type
_entity_poly.pdbx_seq_one_letter_code
_entity_poly.pdbx_strand_id
1 'polypeptide(L)'
;MDKKLLEENIRHELNNILLICDSEVLAQYENCILNNQNKIPSESLKYYFSFSKESHEIMTKNLDISCELTLQGYFENPLSVLNNFDLCCSIAKFLKINYISLINKIMNEKTLNIANQSSFIKTMKIYEEKLSKDSYRKLSKLMLTILENNVDIDCFYDTSLFLISKKLYENESVNNIKLYIEGNLS
;
A
#
# COMPACT_ATOMS: atom_id res chain seq x y z
N MET A 1 -7.56 -11.65 -5.24
CA MET A 1 -8.04 -10.24 -5.36
C MET A 1 -7.46 -9.61 -6.62
N ASP A 2 -8.21 -8.75 -7.33
CA ASP A 2 -7.78 -8.12 -8.60
C ASP A 2 -6.69 -7.05 -8.37
N LYS A 3 -5.59 -7.13 -9.11
CA LYS A 3 -4.48 -6.16 -9.10
C LYS A 3 -4.97 -4.73 -9.35
N LYS A 4 -5.91 -4.53 -10.28
CA LYS A 4 -6.43 -3.19 -10.62
C LYS A 4 -7.17 -2.56 -9.45
N LEU A 5 -7.98 -3.35 -8.75
CA LEU A 5 -8.71 -2.91 -7.57
C LEU A 5 -7.76 -2.44 -6.47
N LEU A 6 -6.64 -3.13 -6.28
CA LEU A 6 -5.63 -2.75 -5.30
C LEU A 6 -4.95 -1.42 -5.65
N GLU A 7 -4.56 -1.24 -6.90
CA GLU A 7 -4.00 0.02 -7.39
C GLU A 7 -4.99 1.19 -7.24
N GLU A 8 -6.27 0.95 -7.47
CA GLU A 8 -7.34 1.93 -7.25
C GLU A 8 -7.50 2.29 -5.78
N ASN A 9 -7.47 1.31 -4.86
CA ASN A 9 -7.58 1.58 -3.43
C ASN A 9 -6.38 2.37 -2.90
N ILE A 10 -5.16 2.05 -3.35
CA ILE A 10 -3.98 2.83 -2.95
C ILE A 10 -4.11 4.26 -3.47
N ARG A 11 -4.49 4.45 -4.75
CA ARG A 11 -4.76 5.78 -5.30
C ARG A 11 -5.84 6.51 -4.52
N HIS A 12 -6.90 5.81 -4.12
CA HIS A 12 -7.99 6.39 -3.33
C HIS A 12 -7.49 6.90 -1.97
N GLU A 13 -6.69 6.12 -1.23
CA GLU A 13 -6.14 6.58 0.05
C GLU A 13 -5.15 7.74 -0.14
N LEU A 14 -4.30 7.71 -1.17
CA LEU A 14 -3.41 8.83 -1.48
C LEU A 14 -4.18 10.11 -1.88
N ASN A 15 -5.27 9.97 -2.64
CA ASN A 15 -6.17 11.06 -2.99
C ASN A 15 -6.90 11.63 -1.77
N ASN A 16 -7.31 10.79 -0.82
CA ASN A 16 -7.91 11.24 0.44
C ASN A 16 -6.92 12.08 1.25
N ILE A 17 -5.63 11.72 1.25
CA ILE A 17 -4.58 12.52 1.89
C ILE A 17 -4.43 13.88 1.19
N LEU A 18 -4.38 13.90 -0.15
CA LEU A 18 -4.33 15.16 -0.91
C LEU A 18 -5.51 16.07 -0.62
N LEU A 19 -6.73 15.51 -0.55
CA LEU A 19 -7.93 16.25 -0.16
C LEU A 19 -7.81 16.90 1.22
N ILE A 20 -7.24 16.17 2.19
CA ILE A 20 -7.00 16.71 3.54
C ILE A 20 -5.99 17.87 3.46
N CYS A 21 -4.85 17.67 2.78
CA CYS A 21 -3.84 18.72 2.61
C CYS A 21 -4.41 19.95 1.89
N ASP A 22 -5.23 19.76 0.87
CA ASP A 22 -5.88 20.85 0.15
C ASP A 22 -6.88 21.61 1.03
N SER A 23 -7.64 20.90 1.85
CA SER A 23 -8.52 21.53 2.84
C SER A 23 -7.74 22.34 3.88
N GLU A 24 -6.53 21.92 4.26
CA GLU A 24 -5.65 22.68 5.14
C GLU A 24 -5.12 23.96 4.46
N VAL A 25 -4.81 23.90 3.15
CA VAL A 25 -4.43 25.08 2.36
C VAL A 25 -5.61 26.04 2.24
N LEU A 26 -6.79 25.55 1.87
CA LEU A 26 -8.00 26.36 1.70
C LEU A 26 -8.48 26.98 3.03
N ALA A 27 -8.32 26.27 4.15
CA ALA A 27 -8.62 26.82 5.47
C ALA A 27 -7.63 27.91 5.92
N GLN A 28 -6.39 27.88 5.40
CA GLN A 28 -5.39 28.94 5.61
C GLN A 28 -5.57 30.11 4.64
N TYR A 29 -6.16 29.87 3.48
CA TYR A 29 -6.38 30.83 2.41
C TYR A 29 -7.87 30.89 2.03
N GLU A 30 -8.66 31.69 2.75
CA GLU A 30 -10.04 32.04 2.34
C GLU A 30 -10.14 32.79 1.00
N ASN A 31 -9.04 33.02 0.28
CA ASN A 31 -9.05 33.53 -1.09
C ASN A 31 -7.75 33.13 -1.80
N CYS A 32 -7.78 32.11 -2.67
CA CYS A 32 -6.98 32.12 -3.90
C CYS A 32 -7.50 31.08 -4.89
N ILE A 33 -7.82 31.59 -6.09
CA ILE A 33 -8.34 30.86 -7.24
C ILE A 33 -7.23 30.00 -7.84
N LEU A 34 -7.58 28.74 -8.13
CA LEU A 34 -6.75 27.71 -8.75
C LEU A 34 -6.14 28.17 -10.09
N ASN A 35 -4.81 28.25 -10.14
CA ASN A 35 -4.05 28.29 -11.39
C ASN A 35 -3.60 26.86 -11.74
N ASN A 36 -4.24 26.24 -12.73
CA ASN A 36 -3.79 24.97 -13.28
C ASN A 36 -2.93 25.17 -14.54
N GLN A 37 -1.77 24.52 -14.54
CA GLN A 37 -0.80 24.50 -15.63
C GLN A 37 -1.21 23.51 -16.72
N ASN A 38 -0.95 23.91 -17.96
CA ASN A 38 -1.18 23.15 -19.18
C ASN A 38 -0.20 21.97 -19.33
N LYS A 39 -0.61 20.76 -18.93
CA LYS A 39 -0.11 19.49 -19.50
C LYS A 39 -1.26 18.49 -19.55
N ILE A 40 -1.38 17.75 -20.66
CA ILE A 40 -2.40 16.70 -20.84
C ILE A 40 -2.02 15.54 -19.90
N PRO A 41 -2.75 15.27 -18.80
CA PRO A 41 -2.40 14.19 -17.89
C PRO A 41 -2.72 12.83 -18.50
N SER A 42 -1.99 11.79 -18.08
CA SER A 42 -2.54 10.44 -18.16
C SER A 42 -3.86 10.38 -17.39
N GLU A 43 -4.80 9.52 -17.81
CA GLU A 43 -6.11 9.38 -17.16
C GLU A 43 -6.00 9.11 -15.65
N SER A 44 -4.94 8.42 -15.24
CA SER A 44 -4.59 8.12 -13.84
C SER A 44 -4.16 9.33 -13.00
N LEU A 45 -3.61 10.38 -13.63
CA LEU A 45 -3.10 11.56 -12.93
C LEU A 45 -4.02 12.78 -13.03
N LYS A 46 -5.13 12.69 -13.79
CA LYS A 46 -6.10 13.78 -13.93
C LYS A 46 -6.55 14.35 -12.57
N TYR A 47 -6.78 13.48 -11.59
CA TYR A 47 -7.19 13.90 -10.25
C TYR A 47 -6.03 14.46 -9.43
N TYR A 48 -4.85 13.85 -9.51
CA TYR A 48 -3.63 14.33 -8.86
C TYR A 48 -3.32 15.79 -9.26
N PHE A 49 -3.31 16.09 -10.57
CA PHE A 49 -3.05 17.46 -11.04
C PHE A 49 -4.20 18.45 -10.84
N SER A 50 -5.33 18.04 -10.25
CA SER A 50 -6.38 19.00 -9.88
C SER A 50 -6.08 19.75 -8.59
N PHE A 51 -5.13 19.25 -7.78
CA PHE A 51 -4.69 19.86 -6.54
C PHE A 51 -3.59 20.90 -6.76
N SER A 52 -3.51 21.86 -5.83
CA SER A 52 -2.47 22.88 -5.87
C SER A 52 -1.08 22.30 -5.58
N LYS A 53 -0.03 22.98 -6.06
CA LYS A 53 1.35 22.64 -5.73
C LYS A 53 1.61 22.67 -4.22
N GLU A 54 0.98 23.60 -3.51
CA GLU A 54 1.11 23.72 -2.05
C GLU A 54 0.53 22.48 -1.34
N SER A 55 -0.58 21.94 -1.83
CA SER A 55 -1.18 20.70 -1.34
C SER A 55 -0.23 19.50 -1.55
N HIS A 56 0.47 19.44 -2.69
CA HIS A 56 1.49 18.43 -2.94
C HIS A 56 2.70 18.59 -2.00
N GLU A 57 3.17 19.82 -1.80
CA GLU A 57 4.31 20.12 -0.91
C GLU A 57 3.99 19.72 0.54
N ILE A 58 2.79 20.05 1.04
CA ILE A 58 2.34 19.64 2.37
C ILE A 58 2.29 18.12 2.48
N MET A 59 1.73 17.42 1.48
CA MET A 59 1.69 15.95 1.49
C MET A 59 3.09 15.35 1.51
N THR A 60 4.02 15.82 0.65
CA THR A 60 5.39 15.30 0.62
C THR A 60 6.08 15.45 1.97
N LYS A 61 5.90 16.61 2.62
CA LYS A 61 6.46 16.88 3.95
C LYS A 61 5.84 15.99 5.03
N ASN A 62 4.52 15.83 5.03
CA ASN A 62 3.82 15.04 6.05
C ASN A 62 4.06 13.53 5.91
N LEU A 63 4.36 13.06 4.70
CA LEU A 63 4.65 11.66 4.42
C LEU A 63 6.16 11.33 4.40
N ASP A 64 7.03 12.28 4.71
CA ASP A 64 8.49 12.16 4.62
C ASP A 64 8.96 11.68 3.23
N ILE A 65 8.30 12.16 2.17
CA ILE A 65 8.66 11.87 0.78
C ILE A 65 9.70 12.89 0.29
N SER A 66 10.73 12.40 -0.39
CA SER A 66 11.90 13.20 -0.79
C SER A 66 11.58 14.38 -1.71
N CYS A 67 10.62 14.24 -2.63
CA CYS A 67 10.19 15.29 -3.54
C CYS A 67 8.85 14.96 -4.22
N GLU A 68 8.27 15.96 -4.87
CA GLU A 68 7.02 15.86 -5.63
C GLU A 68 7.07 14.80 -6.74
N LEU A 69 8.23 14.64 -7.42
CA LEU A 69 8.40 13.61 -8.44
C LEU A 69 8.23 12.19 -7.88
N THR A 70 8.75 11.94 -6.68
CA THR A 70 8.58 10.64 -6.01
C THR A 70 7.11 10.43 -5.63
N LEU A 71 6.42 11.48 -5.17
CA LEU A 71 4.99 11.44 -4.87
C LEU A 71 4.17 11.11 -6.13
N GLN A 72 4.42 11.81 -7.24
CA GLN A 72 3.79 11.53 -8.53
C GLN A 72 4.04 10.07 -8.97
N GLY A 73 5.26 9.56 -8.78
CA GLY A 73 5.61 8.17 -9.07
C GLY A 73 4.75 7.16 -8.29
N TYR A 74 4.33 7.47 -7.06
CA TYR A 74 3.38 6.65 -6.31
C TYR A 74 1.96 6.67 -6.90
N PHE A 75 1.52 7.76 -7.55
CA PHE A 75 0.23 7.78 -8.26
C PHE A 75 0.27 7.06 -9.61
N GLU A 76 1.43 7.08 -10.27
CA GLU A 76 1.68 6.36 -11.52
C GLU A 76 1.80 4.84 -11.28
N ASN A 77 2.53 4.44 -10.24
CA ASN A 77 2.71 3.05 -9.82
C ASN A 77 2.33 2.86 -8.33
N PRO A 78 1.02 2.71 -8.02
CA PRO A 78 0.53 2.66 -6.64
C PRO A 78 1.07 1.49 -5.83
N LEU A 79 1.33 0.34 -6.45
CA LEU A 79 1.85 -0.83 -5.74
C LEU A 79 3.24 -0.58 -5.12
N SER A 80 4.00 0.38 -5.66
CA SER A 80 5.30 0.75 -5.09
C SER A 80 5.21 1.36 -3.70
N VAL A 81 4.03 1.85 -3.28
CA VAL A 81 3.77 2.29 -1.89
C VAL A 81 3.96 1.12 -0.92
N LEU A 82 3.44 -0.06 -1.24
CA LEU A 82 3.53 -1.25 -0.38
C LEU A 82 4.96 -1.78 -0.24
N ASN A 83 5.87 -1.42 -1.15
CA ASN A 83 7.30 -1.73 -1.04
C ASN A 83 8.03 -0.84 -0.02
N ASN A 84 7.42 0.26 0.40
CA ASN A 84 8.01 1.25 1.31
C ASN A 84 7.26 1.24 2.65
N PHE A 85 7.75 0.44 3.59
CA PHE A 85 7.17 0.33 4.93
C PHE A 85 7.10 1.68 5.65
N ASP A 86 8.15 2.49 5.56
CA ASP A 86 8.19 3.79 6.22
C ASP A 86 7.11 4.73 5.67
N LEU A 87 6.91 4.73 4.35
CA LEU A 87 5.82 5.45 3.72
C LEU A 87 4.44 4.93 4.17
N CYS A 88 4.24 3.61 4.22
CA CYS A 88 2.99 3.05 4.74
C CYS A 88 2.74 3.48 6.20
N CYS A 89 3.77 3.51 7.04
CA CYS A 89 3.68 4.01 8.40
C CYS A 89 3.35 5.50 8.45
N SER A 90 3.97 6.33 7.61
CA SER A 90 3.68 7.75 7.52
C SER A 90 2.26 8.01 7.05
N ILE A 91 1.77 7.26 6.05
CA ILE A 91 0.38 7.30 5.59
C ILE A 91 -0.58 6.90 6.72
N ALA A 92 -0.32 5.79 7.40
CA ALA A 92 -1.17 5.31 8.50
C ALA A 92 -1.23 6.35 9.64
N LYS A 93 -0.08 6.91 10.00
CA LYS A 93 0.05 7.97 11.01
C LYS A 93 -0.71 9.23 10.60
N PHE A 94 -0.58 9.66 9.35
CA PHE A 94 -1.31 10.81 8.81
C PHE A 94 -2.83 10.61 8.90
N LEU A 95 -3.29 9.42 8.52
CA LEU A 95 -4.70 9.01 8.58
C LEU A 95 -5.17 8.63 9.99
N LYS A 96 -4.31 8.72 11.01
CA LYS A 96 -4.58 8.35 12.41
C LYS A 96 -5.10 6.92 12.59
N ILE A 97 -4.56 5.99 11.79
CA ILE A 97 -4.84 4.55 11.88
C ILE A 97 -3.55 3.76 12.08
N ASN A 98 -3.65 2.51 12.51
CA ASN A 98 -2.48 1.63 12.57
C ASN A 98 -2.15 1.04 11.18
N TYR A 99 -0.94 0.49 11.04
CA TYR A 99 -0.45 -0.07 9.78
C TYR A 99 -1.39 -1.16 9.25
N ILE A 100 -1.85 -2.08 10.11
CA ILE A 100 -2.73 -3.16 9.67
C ILE A 100 -4.09 -2.63 9.18
N SER A 101 -4.62 -1.58 9.79
CA SER A 101 -5.86 -0.95 9.35
C SER A 101 -5.69 -0.28 7.98
N LEU A 102 -4.54 0.32 7.72
CA LEU A 102 -4.21 0.83 6.39
C LEU A 102 -4.16 -0.30 5.36
N ILE A 103 -3.46 -1.40 5.66
CA ILE A 103 -3.40 -2.56 4.77
C ILE A 103 -4.81 -3.11 4.52
N ASN A 104 -5.67 -3.22 5.54
CA ASN A 104 -7.05 -3.70 5.37
C ASN A 104 -7.88 -2.81 4.45
N LYS A 105 -7.75 -1.47 4.59
CA LYS A 105 -8.41 -0.52 3.68
C LYS A 105 -7.93 -0.71 2.24
N ILE A 106 -6.62 -0.82 2.04
CA ILE A 106 -6.01 -1.04 0.73
C ILE A 106 -6.46 -2.36 0.11
N MET A 107 -6.58 -3.42 0.92
CA MET A 107 -7.07 -4.73 0.49
C MET A 107 -8.60 -4.77 0.28
N ASN A 108 -9.30 -3.65 0.43
CA ASN A 108 -10.77 -3.55 0.34
C ASN A 108 -11.50 -4.62 1.17
N GLU A 109 -10.93 -5.00 2.31
CA GLU A 109 -11.67 -5.74 3.33
C GLU A 109 -12.60 -4.74 4.03
N LYS A 110 -13.59 -4.22 3.29
CA LYS A 110 -14.73 -3.49 3.83
C LYS A 110 -15.43 -4.42 4.79
N THR A 111 -15.06 -4.35 6.08
CA THR A 111 -15.82 -4.83 7.24
C THR A 111 -16.84 -5.93 6.88
N LEU A 112 -16.39 -6.99 6.21
CA LEU A 112 -17.10 -8.24 6.19
C LEU A 112 -16.95 -8.69 7.62
N ASN A 113 -18.09 -8.91 8.28
CA ASN A 113 -18.26 -9.51 9.61
C ASN A 113 -16.96 -10.04 10.21
N ILE A 114 -16.64 -9.73 11.47
CA ILE A 114 -15.43 -10.24 12.18
C ILE A 114 -15.18 -11.75 11.97
N ALA A 115 -16.24 -12.53 11.67
CA ALA A 115 -16.15 -13.92 11.20
C ALA A 115 -15.34 -14.14 9.90
N ASN A 116 -15.43 -13.26 8.90
CA ASN A 116 -14.88 -13.38 7.54
C ASN A 116 -13.63 -12.54 7.26
N GLN A 117 -13.00 -11.90 8.26
CA GLN A 117 -11.67 -11.33 8.06
C GLN A 117 -10.71 -12.44 7.59
N SER A 118 -9.90 -12.13 6.56
CA SER A 118 -8.86 -13.00 6.00
C SER A 118 -8.10 -13.72 7.12
N SER A 119 -7.90 -15.03 6.97
CA SER A 119 -7.10 -15.83 7.93
C SER A 119 -5.69 -15.26 8.04
N PHE A 120 -5.14 -14.79 6.92
CA PHE A 120 -3.86 -14.11 6.85
C PHE A 120 -3.87 -12.78 7.65
N ILE A 121 -4.86 -11.91 7.44
CA ILE A 121 -4.98 -10.63 8.15
C ILE A 121 -5.18 -10.82 9.65
N LYS A 122 -6.01 -11.78 10.06
CA LYS A 122 -6.19 -12.13 11.49
C LYS A 122 -4.86 -12.48 12.14
N THR A 123 -4.05 -13.29 11.45
CA THR A 123 -2.72 -13.66 11.91
C THR A 123 -1.79 -12.45 11.94
N MET A 124 -1.78 -11.59 10.91
CA MET A 124 -0.97 -10.37 10.94
C MET A 124 -1.25 -9.49 12.14
N LYS A 125 -2.53 -9.30 12.52
CA LYS A 125 -2.92 -8.53 13.72
C LYS A 125 -2.33 -9.12 15.00
N ILE A 126 -2.37 -10.44 15.17
CA ILE A 126 -1.84 -11.13 16.37
C ILE A 126 -0.33 -10.90 16.53
N TYR A 127 0.39 -10.75 15.42
CA TYR A 127 1.82 -10.53 15.40
C TYR A 127 2.21 -9.06 15.23
N GLU A 128 1.25 -8.13 15.19
CA GLU A 128 1.51 -6.73 14.84
C GLU A 128 2.53 -6.10 15.80
N GLU A 129 2.38 -6.36 17.10
CA GLU A 129 3.26 -5.84 18.16
C GLU A 129 4.57 -6.62 18.31
N LYS A 130 4.72 -7.78 17.62
CA LYS A 130 5.86 -8.70 17.78
C LYS A 130 6.82 -8.66 16.60
N LEU A 131 6.40 -8.13 15.46
CA LEU A 131 7.20 -8.10 14.24
C LEU A 131 8.14 -6.91 14.22
N SER A 132 9.42 -7.17 13.91
CA SER A 132 10.38 -6.12 13.62
C SER A 132 10.07 -5.45 12.27
N LYS A 133 10.58 -4.22 12.09
CA LYS A 133 10.49 -3.45 10.84
C LYS A 133 10.91 -4.27 9.61
N ASP A 134 12.01 -5.02 9.71
CA ASP A 134 12.51 -5.86 8.61
C ASP A 134 11.54 -7.00 8.25
N SER A 135 10.87 -7.57 9.24
CA SER A 135 9.89 -8.64 9.02
C SER A 135 8.66 -8.11 8.31
N TYR A 136 8.19 -6.90 8.63
CA TYR A 136 7.11 -6.25 7.89
C TYR A 136 7.46 -5.99 6.44
N ARG A 137 8.67 -5.48 6.17
CA ARG A 137 9.11 -5.23 4.79
C ARG A 137 9.15 -6.51 3.97
N LYS A 138 9.62 -7.62 4.55
CA LYS A 138 9.63 -8.94 3.91
C LYS A 138 8.21 -9.44 3.64
N LEU A 139 7.31 -9.23 4.60
CA LEU A 139 5.91 -9.62 4.47
C LEU A 139 5.21 -8.85 3.35
N SER A 140 5.35 -7.53 3.29
CA SER A 140 4.76 -6.71 2.22
C SER A 140 5.30 -7.11 0.84
N LYS A 141 6.61 -7.41 0.75
CA LYS A 141 7.20 -7.92 -0.50
C LYS A 141 6.61 -9.27 -0.91
N LEU A 142 6.45 -10.20 0.03
CA LEU A 142 5.82 -11.49 -0.23
C LEU A 142 4.36 -11.32 -0.70
N MET A 143 3.60 -10.44 -0.03
CA MET A 143 2.22 -10.13 -0.43
C MET A 143 2.16 -9.62 -1.88
N LEU A 144 3.03 -8.68 -2.23
CA LEU A 144 3.12 -8.16 -3.60
C LEU A 144 3.44 -9.27 -4.61
N THR A 145 4.43 -10.13 -4.31
CA THR A 145 4.78 -11.24 -5.20
C THR A 145 3.61 -12.21 -5.41
N ILE A 146 2.88 -12.56 -4.34
CA ILE A 146 1.68 -13.42 -4.44
C ILE A 146 0.63 -12.77 -5.35
N LEU A 147 0.38 -11.47 -5.15
CA LEU A 147 -0.60 -10.71 -5.92
C LEU A 147 -0.21 -10.54 -7.39
N GLU A 148 1.07 -10.28 -7.68
CA GLU A 148 1.61 -10.16 -9.05
C GLU A 148 1.42 -11.47 -9.84
N ASN A 149 1.43 -12.61 -9.16
CA ASN A 149 1.20 -13.92 -9.75
C ASN A 149 -0.29 -14.33 -9.78
N ASN A 150 -1.22 -13.42 -9.46
CA ASN A 150 -2.66 -13.67 -9.35
C ASN A 150 -3.02 -14.81 -8.39
N VAL A 151 -2.20 -15.04 -7.37
CA VAL A 151 -2.47 -16.04 -6.34
C VAL A 151 -3.35 -15.40 -5.27
N ASP A 152 -4.39 -16.12 -4.85
CA ASP A 152 -5.22 -15.68 -3.74
C ASP A 152 -4.44 -15.78 -2.42
N ILE A 153 -4.40 -14.70 -1.64
CA ILE A 153 -3.53 -14.59 -0.47
C ILE A 153 -3.98 -15.49 0.68
N ASP A 154 -5.29 -15.65 0.87
CA ASP A 154 -5.83 -16.55 1.88
C ASP A 154 -5.60 -18.00 1.46
N CYS A 155 -5.81 -18.31 0.18
CA CYS A 155 -5.48 -19.64 -0.36
C CYS A 155 -3.99 -19.95 -0.19
N PHE A 156 -3.09 -19.00 -0.48
CA PHE A 156 -1.66 -19.16 -0.27
C PHE A 156 -1.34 -19.38 1.22
N TYR A 157 -1.93 -18.57 2.10
CA TYR A 157 -1.70 -18.65 3.53
C TYR A 157 -2.18 -20.00 4.11
N ASP A 158 -3.42 -20.40 3.82
CA ASP A 158 -4.00 -21.65 4.29
C ASP A 158 -3.24 -22.86 3.73
N THR A 159 -2.86 -22.82 2.45
CA THR A 159 -2.02 -23.86 1.83
C THR A 159 -0.65 -23.91 2.50
N SER A 160 -0.03 -22.76 2.77
CA SER A 160 1.26 -22.69 3.46
C SER A 160 1.17 -23.27 4.87
N LEU A 161 0.14 -22.91 5.64
CA LEU A 161 -0.12 -23.49 6.96
C LEU A 161 -0.33 -25.01 6.89
N PHE A 162 -1.11 -25.49 5.92
CA PHE A 162 -1.33 -26.91 5.70
C PHE A 162 -0.01 -27.63 5.43
N LEU A 163 0.80 -27.14 4.48
CA LEU A 163 2.10 -27.72 4.14
C LEU A 163 3.08 -27.69 5.32
N ILE A 164 3.10 -26.62 6.12
CA ILE A 164 3.88 -26.53 7.36
C ILE A 164 3.42 -27.61 8.35
N SER A 165 2.10 -27.73 8.58
CA SER A 165 1.54 -28.70 9.52
C SER A 165 1.85 -30.15 9.13
N LYS A 166 2.00 -30.40 7.82
CA LYS A 166 2.39 -31.70 7.25
C LYS A 166 3.90 -31.90 7.16
N LYS A 167 4.71 -30.92 7.62
CA LYS A 167 6.19 -30.91 7.52
C LYS A 167 6.69 -31.09 6.07
N LEU A 168 5.93 -30.60 5.09
CA LEU A 168 6.26 -30.73 3.66
C LEU A 168 7.17 -29.60 3.15
N TYR A 169 7.44 -28.59 3.98
CA TYR A 169 8.53 -27.65 3.74
C TYR A 169 9.86 -28.30 4.14
N GLU A 170 10.40 -29.13 3.26
CA GLU A 170 11.79 -29.58 3.37
C GLU A 170 12.75 -28.47 2.89
N ASN A 171 14.03 -28.56 3.25
CA ASN A 171 15.06 -27.57 2.82
C ASN A 171 15.05 -27.34 1.31
N GLU A 172 14.69 -28.36 0.52
CA GLU A 172 14.54 -28.28 -0.93
C GLU A 172 13.36 -27.38 -1.36
N SER A 173 12.21 -27.49 -0.70
CA SER A 173 11.04 -26.62 -0.94
C SER A 173 11.36 -25.15 -0.64
N VAL A 174 12.10 -24.88 0.44
CA VAL A 174 12.55 -23.54 0.79
C VAL A 174 13.58 -23.02 -0.21
N ASN A 175 14.52 -23.87 -0.66
CA ASN A 175 15.49 -23.53 -1.69
C ASN A 175 14.83 -23.26 -3.05
N ASN A 176 13.80 -24.00 -3.43
CA ASN A 176 13.04 -23.76 -4.66
C ASN A 176 12.27 -22.44 -4.62
N ILE A 177 11.67 -22.10 -3.47
CA ILE A 177 11.04 -20.79 -3.28
C ILE A 177 12.08 -19.68 -3.31
N LYS A 178 13.24 -19.88 -2.67
CA LYS A 178 14.38 -18.95 -2.74
C LYS A 178 14.83 -18.72 -4.17
N LEU A 179 15.05 -19.79 -4.93
CA LEU A 179 15.44 -19.73 -6.34
C LEU A 179 14.39 -19.03 -7.20
N TYR A 180 13.10 -19.19 -6.90
CA TYR A 180 12.04 -18.49 -7.61
C TYR A 180 12.00 -16.99 -7.29
N ILE A 181 12.22 -16.62 -6.02
CA ILE A 181 12.30 -15.22 -5.57
C ILE A 181 13.57 -14.53 -6.08
N GLU A 182 14.67 -15.27 -6.16
CA GLU A 182 15.97 -14.77 -6.64
C GLU A 182 16.09 -14.82 -8.17
N GLY A 183 15.30 -15.67 -8.85
CA GLY A 183 15.41 -15.98 -10.28
C GLY A 183 14.58 -15.13 -11.24
N ASN A 184 13.83 -14.12 -10.78
CA ASN A 184 13.06 -13.20 -11.64
C ASN A 184 13.35 -11.73 -11.32
N LEU A 185 14.64 -11.37 -11.28
CA LEU A 185 15.12 -10.00 -11.44
C LEU A 185 16.25 -9.99 -12.47
N SER A 186 15.88 -10.20 -13.73
CA SER A 186 16.69 -9.84 -14.90
C SER A 186 15.87 -8.95 -15.81
#